data_AF-A0AAX6BNE2-F1
#
_entry.id   AF-A0AAX6BNE2-F1
#
_cell.length_a   1.000
_cell.length_b   1.000
_cell.length_c   1.000
_cell.angle_alpha   90.00
_cell.angle_beta   90.00
_cell.angle_gamma   90.00
#
_symmetry.space_group_name_H-M   'P 1'
#
loop_
_entity.id
_entity.type
_entity.pdbx_description
1 polymer ?
#
loop_
_entity_poly.entity_id
_entity_poly.type
_entity_poly.pdbx_seq_one_letter_code
_entity_poly.pdbx_strand_id
1 'polypeptide(L)'
;MPHHLLFFVLICAVHYFLSTRASVYWGAIMPTAYLVYCGWIFTAHQINHPIKLILLLLFGLSIFLIEWEEGRKIFKKKQQDELNKMKTQDI
;
A
#
# COMPACT_ATOMS: atom_id res chain seq x y z
N MET A 1 0.09 29.53 -1.13
CA MET A 1 1.38 28.84 -0.93
C MET A 1 1.28 27.42 -1.50
N PRO A 2 1.82 27.14 -2.71
CA PRO A 2 1.57 25.88 -3.43
C PRO A 2 2.47 24.70 -3.00
N HIS A 3 3.45 24.93 -2.13
CA HIS A 3 4.55 23.99 -1.83
C HIS A 3 4.05 22.60 -1.35
N HIS A 4 2.94 22.56 -0.60
CA HIS A 4 2.34 21.32 -0.09
C HIS A 4 1.80 20.41 -1.21
N LEU A 5 1.29 20.97 -2.32
CA LEU A 5 0.76 20.19 -3.45
C LEU A 5 1.88 19.47 -4.20
N LEU A 6 3.01 20.14 -4.45
CA LEU A 6 4.18 19.52 -5.07
C LEU A 6 4.73 18.38 -4.20
N PHE A 7 4.75 18.56 -2.89
CA PHE A 7 5.19 17.52 -1.95
C PHE A 7 4.25 16.30 -1.96
N PHE A 8 2.93 16.52 -2.02
CA PHE A 8 1.94 15.44 -2.09
C PHE A 8 2.01 14.67 -3.43
N VAL A 9 2.13 15.39 -4.55
CA VAL A 9 2.31 14.78 -5.89
C VAL A 9 3.61 13.97 -5.96
N LEU A 10 4.71 14.48 -5.38
CA LEU A 10 5.98 13.74 -5.32
C LEU A 10 5.85 12.45 -4.50
N ILE A 11 5.18 12.50 -3.34
CA ILE A 11 4.89 11.31 -2.53
C ILE A 11 4.05 10.29 -3.33
N CYS A 12 2.97 10.71 -3.98
CA CYS A 12 2.13 9.82 -4.79
C CYS A 12 2.88 9.21 -5.97
N ALA A 13 3.70 9.99 -6.68
CA ALA A 13 4.50 9.52 -7.81
C ALA A 13 5.57 8.50 -7.37
N VAL A 14 6.30 8.79 -6.28
CA VAL A 14 7.25 7.86 -5.66
C VAL A 14 6.52 6.59 -5.23
N HIS A 15 5.36 6.70 -4.59
CA HIS A 15 4.58 5.55 -4.11
C HIS A 15 4.12 4.63 -5.25
N TYR A 16 3.56 5.19 -6.33
CA TYR A 16 3.14 4.43 -7.51
C TYR A 16 4.32 3.75 -8.21
N PHE A 17 5.44 4.45 -8.36
CA PHE A 17 6.68 3.93 -8.93
C PHE A 17 7.32 2.84 -8.05
N LEU A 18 7.16 2.91 -6.73
CA LEU A 18 7.66 1.88 -5.81
C LEU A 18 6.77 0.64 -5.82
N SER A 19 5.44 0.82 -5.82
CA SER A 19 4.44 -0.26 -5.89
C SER A 19 4.54 -1.08 -7.18
N THR A 20 4.96 -0.46 -8.30
CA THR A 20 5.23 -1.16 -9.57
C THR A 20 6.59 -1.88 -9.63
N ARG A 21 7.42 -1.82 -8.58
CA ARG A 21 8.72 -2.52 -8.48
C ARG A 21 8.58 -3.77 -7.62
N ALA A 22 9.35 -4.82 -7.95
CA ALA A 22 9.20 -6.19 -7.40
C ALA A 22 9.37 -6.36 -5.87
N SER A 23 9.69 -5.30 -5.12
CA SER A 23 9.97 -5.36 -3.70
C SER A 23 8.69 -5.36 -2.86
N VAL A 24 8.55 -6.42 -2.05
CA VAL A 24 7.44 -6.65 -1.11
C VAL A 24 7.16 -5.40 -0.25
N TYR A 25 8.23 -4.78 0.24
CA TYR A 25 8.22 -3.73 1.27
C TYR A 25 7.49 -2.45 0.86
N TRP A 26 7.25 -2.21 -0.44
CA TRP A 26 6.53 -1.03 -0.90
C TRP A 26 5.04 -1.06 -0.56
N GLY A 27 4.36 -2.18 -0.78
CA GLY A 27 2.94 -2.29 -0.43
C GLY A 27 2.69 -2.30 1.08
N ALA A 28 3.70 -2.64 1.89
CA ALA A 28 3.64 -2.52 3.34
C ALA A 28 3.66 -1.05 3.83
N ILE A 29 4.11 -0.11 2.99
CA ILE A 29 4.30 1.29 3.40
C ILE A 29 2.98 2.04 3.61
N MET A 30 1.89 1.65 2.92
CA MET A 30 0.52 2.16 3.20
C MET A 30 0.01 1.69 4.58
N PRO A 31 -0.04 0.38 4.91
CA PRO A 31 -0.33 -0.10 6.26
C PRO A 31 0.49 0.59 7.36
N THR A 32 1.80 0.80 7.15
CA THR A 32 2.65 1.50 8.13
C THR A 32 2.26 2.97 8.27
N ALA A 33 2.06 3.71 7.17
CA ALA A 33 1.63 5.11 7.25
C ALA A 33 0.25 5.26 7.91
N TYR A 34 -0.67 4.35 7.62
CA TYR A 34 -2.00 4.30 8.21
C TYR A 34 -1.95 4.01 9.72
N LEU A 35 -1.10 3.07 10.17
CA LEU A 35 -0.84 2.80 11.58
C LEU A 35 -0.27 4.03 12.32
N VAL A 36 0.70 4.73 11.72
CA VAL A 36 1.28 5.95 12.30
C VAL A 36 0.22 7.05 12.42
N TYR A 37 -0.64 7.22 11.41
CA TYR A 37 -1.74 8.18 11.45
C TYR A 37 -2.78 7.86 12.54
N CYS A 38 -3.19 6.59 12.66
CA CYS A 38 -4.08 6.16 13.74
C CYS A 38 -3.45 6.33 15.13
N GLY A 39 -2.16 6.01 15.29
CA GLY A 39 -1.42 6.22 16.54
C GLY A 39 -1.28 7.69 16.92
N TRP A 40 -1.07 8.57 15.94
CA TRP A 40 -1.07 10.02 16.16
C TRP A 40 -2.43 10.51 16.64
N ILE A 41 -3.54 10.11 16.01
CA ILE A 41 -4.89 10.48 16.48
C ILE A 41 -5.14 9.95 17.90
N PHE A 42 -4.70 8.73 18.22
CA PHE A 42 -4.84 8.13 19.56
C PHE A 42 -4.06 8.88 20.66
N THR A 43 -2.96 9.54 20.31
CA THR A 43 -2.13 10.31 21.27
C THR A 43 -2.49 11.81 21.30
N ALA A 44 -2.93 12.39 20.18
CA ALA A 44 -3.18 13.83 20.05
C ALA A 44 -4.63 14.25 20.36
N HIS A 45 -5.60 13.35 20.25
CA HIS A 45 -7.00 13.61 20.64
C HIS A 45 -7.39 12.77 21.85
N GLN A 46 -8.09 13.37 22.82
CA GLN A 46 -8.87 12.61 23.79
C GLN A 46 -10.07 11.98 23.08
N ILE A 47 -9.98 10.69 22.78
CA ILE A 47 -10.98 9.99 21.97
C ILE A 47 -12.12 9.48 22.85
N ASN A 48 -13.27 10.15 22.79
CA ASN A 48 -14.47 9.77 23.55
C ASN A 48 -14.93 8.32 23.34
N HIS A 49 -14.60 7.71 22.18
CA HIS A 49 -14.96 6.34 21.83
C HIS A 49 -13.79 5.58 21.17
N PRO A 50 -12.82 5.05 21.95
CA PRO A 50 -11.65 4.36 21.39
C PRO A 50 -12.03 3.10 20.58
N ILE A 51 -13.09 2.41 20.98
CA ILE A 51 -13.65 1.24 20.27
C ILE A 51 -13.98 1.58 18.80
N LYS A 52 -14.51 2.78 18.53
CA LYS A 52 -14.85 3.22 17.16
C LYS A 52 -13.60 3.40 16.30
N LEU A 53 -12.48 3.86 16.87
CA LEU A 53 -11.22 3.98 16.14
C LEU A 53 -10.58 2.61 15.91
N ILE A 54 -10.62 1.69 16.88
CA ILE A 54 -10.11 0.32 16.72
C ILE A 54 -10.86 -0.42 15.59
N LEU A 55 -12.18 -0.27 15.51
CA LEU A 55 -13.01 -0.78 14.41
C LEU A 55 -12.61 -0.17 13.06
N LEU A 56 -12.44 1.16 12.99
CA LEU A 56 -12.00 1.85 11.78
C LEU A 56 -10.61 1.37 11.33
N LEU A 57 -9.68 1.20 12.27
CA LEU A 57 -8.29 0.78 12.05
C LEU A 57 -8.25 -0.65 11.49
N LEU A 58 -8.98 -1.59 12.09
CA LEU A 58 -9.10 -2.96 11.58
C LEU A 58 -9.68 -3.01 10.16
N PHE A 59 -10.71 -2.20 9.89
CA PHE A 59 -11.37 -2.14 8.59
C PHE A 59 -10.51 -1.47 7.51
N GLY A 60 -9.72 -0.45 7.86
CA GLY A 60 -8.75 0.15 6.96
C GLY A 60 -7.60 -0.79 6.62
N LEU A 61 -7.04 -1.49 7.62
CA LEU A 61 -5.95 -2.44 7.41
C LEU A 61 -6.38 -3.65 6.57
N SER A 62 -7.59 -4.19 6.75
CA SER A 62 -8.04 -5.33 5.96
C SER A 62 -8.13 -5.01 4.48
N ILE A 63 -8.62 -3.82 4.11
CA ILE A 63 -8.66 -3.34 2.72
C ILE A 63 -7.23 -3.23 2.15
N PHE A 64 -6.30 -2.56 2.85
CA PHE A 64 -4.92 -2.42 2.38
C PHE A 64 -4.20 -3.77 2.21
N LEU A 65 -4.49 -4.76 3.06
CA LEU A 65 -3.92 -6.10 2.93
C LEU A 65 -4.47 -6.84 1.70
N ILE A 66 -5.77 -6.71 1.41
CA ILE A 66 -6.41 -7.34 0.24
C ILE A 66 -5.88 -6.73 -1.07
N GLU A 67 -5.88 -5.40 -1.21
CA GLU A 67 -5.35 -4.72 -2.41
C GLU A 67 -3.89 -5.08 -2.67
N TRP A 68 -3.08 -5.20 -1.61
CA TRP A 68 -1.69 -5.59 -1.70
C TRP A 68 -1.53 -7.06 -2.12
N GLU A 69 -2.33 -8.00 -1.60
CA GLU A 69 -2.30 -9.39 -2.04
C GLU A 69 -2.67 -9.51 -3.53
N GLU A 70 -3.73 -8.84 -3.98
CA GLU A 70 -4.15 -8.86 -5.38
C GLU A 70 -3.10 -8.27 -6.32
N GLY A 71 -2.51 -7.12 -5.97
CA GLY A 71 -1.40 -6.53 -6.73
C GLY A 71 -0.20 -7.48 -6.85
N ARG A 72 0.13 -8.20 -5.77
CA ARG A 72 1.21 -9.20 -5.77
C ARG A 72 0.85 -10.46 -6.57
N LYS A 73 -0.42 -10.87 -6.59
CA LYS A 73 -0.97 -11.98 -7.39
C LYS A 73 -0.89 -11.66 -8.89
N ILE A 74 -1.27 -10.45 -9.29
CA ILE A 74 -1.14 -9.93 -10.67
C ILE A 74 0.33 -9.89 -11.10
N PHE A 75 1.22 -9.36 -10.25
CA PHE A 75 2.66 -9.31 -10.56
C PHE A 75 3.30 -10.70 -10.72
N LYS A 76 2.95 -11.66 -9.85
CA LYS A 76 3.36 -13.07 -9.99
C LYS A 76 2.85 -13.68 -11.29
N LYS A 77 1.57 -13.46 -11.64
CA LYS A 77 0.99 -13.97 -12.89
C LYS A 77 1.76 -13.44 -14.10
N LYS A 78 2.02 -12.13 -14.17
CA LYS A 78 2.77 -11.53 -15.29
C LYS A 78 4.17 -12.14 -15.45
N GLN A 79 4.90 -12.41 -14.37
CA GLN A 79 6.19 -13.11 -14.47
C GLN A 79 6.04 -14.56 -14.99
N GLN A 80 5.00 -15.27 -14.57
CA GLN A 80 4.74 -16.63 -15.07
C GLN A 80 4.36 -16.62 -16.56
N ASP A 81 3.58 -15.65 -17.01
CA ASP A 81 3.16 -15.50 -18.40
C ASP A 81 4.38 -15.19 -19.32
N GLU A 82 5.30 -14.31 -18.90
CA GLU A 82 6.55 -14.04 -19.64
C GLU A 82 7.50 -15.27 -19.62
N LEU A 83 7.62 -15.98 -18.49
CA LEU A 83 8.43 -17.21 -18.40
C LEU A 83 7.88 -18.34 -19.29
N ASN A 84 6.55 -18.48 -19.35
CA ASN A 84 5.89 -19.43 -20.24
C ASN A 84 6.17 -19.09 -21.71
N LYS A 85 6.03 -17.80 -22.06
CA LYS A 85 6.35 -17.30 -23.41
C LYS A 85 7.79 -17.60 -23.81
N MET A 86 8.77 -17.35 -22.93
CA MET A 86 10.18 -17.71 -23.18
C MET A 86 10.33 -19.22 -23.46
N LYS A 87 9.73 -20.09 -22.64
CA LYS A 87 9.77 -21.54 -22.86
C LYS A 87 9.15 -21.98 -24.19
N THR A 88 8.08 -21.32 -24.64
CA THR A 88 7.44 -21.64 -25.94
C THR A 88 8.21 -21.10 -27.16
N GLN A 89 9.24 -20.27 -26.95
CA GLN A 89 10.13 -19.78 -28.00
C GLN A 89 11.49 -20.50 -28.04
N ASP A 90 11.71 -21.46 -27.12
CA ASP A 90 12.95 -22.24 -26.93
C ASP A 90 12.77 -23.70 -27.40
N ILE A 91 11.68 -23.99 -28.13
CA ILE A 91 11.22 -25.30 -28.63
C ILE A 91 10.92 -25.18 -30.13
#